data_AF-A0A0Q3VGI4-F1
#
_entry.id   AF-A0A0Q3VGI4-F1
#
_cell.length_a   1.000
_cell.length_b   1.000
_cell.length_c   1.000
_cell.angle_alpha   90.00
_cell.angle_beta   90.00
_cell.angle_gamma   90.00
#
_symmetry.space_group_name_H-M   'P 1'
#
loop_
_entity.id
_entity.type
_entity.pdbx_description
1 polymer ?
#
loop_
_entity_poly.entity_id
_entity_poly.type
_entity_poly.pdbx_seq_one_letter_code
_entity_poly.pdbx_strand_id
1 'polypeptide(L)'
;MKRLTNEQLNAIRERAKRSTPGPWLWEKLTDVEDEWDTEMPMLVTTEGSAIMDFGDCETYYPTEGTPPNPNDAEFISSAREDVPMLLAEIERLERQLSQANGLLSEAHDLLDDVHCYETETYEAISRYFNGGDGE
;
A
#
# COMPACT_ATOMS: atom_id res chain seq x y z
N MET A 1 0.92 -15.58 -3.08
CA MET A 1 1.29 -14.15 -3.03
C MET A 1 2.64 -14.04 -2.33
N LYS A 2 3.58 -13.21 -2.80
CA LYS A 2 4.95 -13.13 -2.25
C LYS A 2 5.00 -12.09 -1.12
N ARG A 3 5.60 -12.44 0.03
CA ARG A 3 5.83 -11.48 1.13
C ARG A 3 6.82 -10.41 0.68
N LEU A 4 6.51 -9.14 0.99
CA LEU A 4 7.41 -8.02 0.73
C LEU A 4 8.58 -8.02 1.73
N THR A 5 9.77 -7.66 1.26
CA THR A 5 10.92 -7.44 2.15
C THR A 5 10.86 -6.05 2.79
N ASN A 6 11.60 -5.85 3.88
CA ASN A 6 11.73 -4.53 4.52
C ASN A 6 12.27 -3.47 3.55
N GLU A 7 13.19 -3.84 2.67
CA GLU A 7 13.71 -2.95 1.63
C GLU A 7 12.61 -2.54 0.64
N GLN A 8 11.76 -3.48 0.22
CA GLN A 8 10.63 -3.18 -0.66
C GLN A 8 9.60 -2.27 0.01
N LEU A 9 9.25 -2.53 1.28
CA LEU A 9 8.36 -1.69 2.06
C LEU A 9 8.93 -0.26 2.24
N ASN A 10 10.22 -0.16 2.55
CA ASN A 10 10.91 1.14 2.65
C ASN A 10 10.91 1.88 1.31
N ALA A 11 11.15 1.19 0.20
CA ALA A 11 11.11 1.79 -1.13
C ALA A 11 9.71 2.31 -1.48
N ILE A 12 8.64 1.60 -1.10
CA ILE A 12 7.26 2.09 -1.27
C ILE A 12 7.02 3.34 -0.41
N ARG A 13 7.44 3.31 0.87
CA ARG A 13 7.29 4.44 1.79
C ARG A 13 8.00 5.69 1.27
N GLU A 14 9.21 5.55 0.75
CA GLU A 14 9.97 6.68 0.20
C GLU A 14 9.36 7.22 -1.10
N ARG A 15 8.80 6.36 -1.97
CA ARG A 15 8.02 6.84 -3.12
C ARG A 15 6.81 7.65 -2.66
N ALA A 16 6.02 7.13 -1.72
CA ALA A 16 4.84 7.83 -1.21
C ALA A 16 5.17 9.17 -0.55
N LYS A 17 6.31 9.28 0.16
CA LYS A 17 6.77 10.54 0.76
C LYS A 17 7.23 11.57 -0.27
N ARG A 18 7.89 11.13 -1.35
CA ARG A 18 8.42 12.01 -2.39
C ARG A 18 7.36 12.50 -3.37
N SER A 19 6.25 11.78 -3.47
CA SER A 19 5.09 12.17 -4.30
C SER A 19 4.37 13.40 -3.73
N THR A 20 3.66 14.12 -4.59
CA THR A 20 2.79 15.24 -4.22
C THR A 20 1.86 14.83 -3.06
N PRO A 21 1.71 15.66 -2.01
CA PRO A 21 0.73 15.41 -0.96
C PRO A 21 -0.67 15.20 -1.52
N GLY A 22 -1.44 14.31 -0.88
CA GLY A 22 -2.85 14.10 -1.19
C GLY A 22 -3.78 15.03 -0.39
N PRO A 23 -5.10 14.95 -0.62
CA PRO A 23 -5.73 14.01 -1.54
C PRO A 23 -5.59 14.47 -3.00
N TRP A 24 -5.65 13.49 -3.90
CA TRP A 24 -5.63 13.75 -5.34
C TRP A 24 -7.06 13.63 -5.87
N LEU A 25 -7.43 14.51 -6.79
CA LEU A 25 -8.75 14.54 -7.39
C LEU A 25 -8.64 14.33 -8.89
N TRP A 26 -9.65 13.66 -9.45
CA TRP A 26 -9.83 13.54 -10.88
C TRP A 26 -10.86 14.59 -11.34
N GLU A 27 -10.38 15.67 -11.94
CA GLU A 27 -11.22 16.80 -12.34
C GLU A 27 -11.21 16.96 -13.86
N LYS A 28 -12.39 17.13 -14.45
CA LYS A 28 -12.54 17.65 -15.81
C LYS A 28 -12.49 19.18 -15.73
N LEU A 29 -11.61 19.82 -16.49
CA LEU A 29 -11.67 21.27 -16.63
C LEU A 29 -12.93 21.62 -17.44
N THR A 30 -13.96 22.12 -16.78
CA THR A 30 -15.23 22.50 -17.45
C THR A 30 -15.39 24.00 -17.63
N ASP A 31 -14.54 24.82 -17.01
CA ASP A 31 -14.73 26.28 -16.86
C ASP A 31 -13.60 27.12 -17.49
N VAL A 32 -12.85 26.57 -18.45
CA VAL A 32 -11.97 27.41 -19.27
C VAL A 32 -12.84 28.01 -20.38
N GLU A 33 -13.10 29.32 -20.32
CA GLU A 33 -13.60 30.12 -21.47
C GLU A 33 -12.51 30.20 -22.56
N ASP A 34 -11.89 29.08 -22.92
CA ASP A 34 -10.99 28.99 -24.05
C ASP A 34 -11.77 28.42 -25.25
N GLU A 35 -11.56 29.00 -26.43
CA GLU A 35 -12.16 28.59 -27.71
C GLU A 35 -11.78 27.15 -28.14
N TRP A 36 -11.00 26.46 -27.32
CA TRP A 36 -10.43 25.14 -27.55
C TRP A 36 -11.01 24.18 -26.51
N ASP A 37 -11.97 23.37 -26.95
CA ASP A 37 -12.80 22.42 -26.19
C ASP A 37 -11.95 21.31 -25.54
N THR A 38 -11.09 21.69 -24.59
CA THR A 38 -10.13 20.81 -23.90
C THR A 38 -10.82 20.14 -22.71
N GLU A 39 -11.85 19.34 -22.99
CA GLU A 39 -12.61 18.54 -22.00
C GLU A 39 -11.79 17.35 -21.42
N MET A 40 -10.46 17.45 -21.37
CA MET A 40 -9.60 16.37 -20.90
C MET A 40 -9.46 16.43 -19.37
N PRO A 41 -9.70 15.30 -18.68
CA PRO A 41 -9.55 15.25 -17.24
C PRO A 41 -8.09 15.28 -16.81
N MET A 42 -7.82 15.92 -15.67
CA MET A 42 -6.51 15.98 -15.04
C MET A 42 -6.55 15.35 -13.65
N LEU A 43 -5.39 14.90 -13.20
CA LEU A 43 -5.16 14.60 -11.79
C LEU A 43 -4.65 15.87 -11.11
N VAL A 44 -5.36 16.35 -10.10
CA VAL A 44 -5.07 17.62 -9.42
C VAL A 44 -4.99 17.46 -7.90
N THR A 45 -4.38 18.41 -7.22
CA THR A 45 -4.53 18.56 -5.76
C THR A 45 -5.87 19.22 -5.44
N THR A 46 -6.28 19.18 -4.16
CA THR A 46 -7.47 19.93 -3.69
C THR A 46 -7.39 21.45 -3.87
N GLU A 47 -6.18 21.97 -4.08
CA GLU A 47 -5.95 23.40 -4.35
C GLU A 47 -6.01 23.70 -5.87
N GLY A 48 -6.33 22.71 -6.70
CA GLY A 48 -6.40 22.83 -8.16
C GLY A 48 -5.03 22.82 -8.84
N SER A 49 -3.94 22.48 -8.13
CA SER A 49 -2.62 22.35 -8.76
C SER A 49 -2.53 21.05 -9.56
N ALA A 50 -2.12 21.12 -10.83
CA ALA A 50 -1.97 19.96 -11.69
C ALA A 50 -0.85 19.01 -11.19
N ILE A 51 -1.19 17.72 -11.08
CA ILE A 51 -0.27 16.62 -10.76
C ILE A 51 0.12 15.88 -12.05
N MET A 52 -0.87 15.64 -12.90
CA MET A 52 -0.70 15.00 -14.20
C MET A 52 -1.75 15.57 -15.17
N ASP A 53 -1.25 16.02 -16.32
CA ASP A 53 -2.03 16.47 -17.46
C ASP A 53 -1.94 15.41 -18.56
N PHE A 54 -3.06 15.10 -19.19
CA PHE A 54 -3.17 14.11 -20.26
C PHE A 54 -3.07 14.72 -21.66
N GLY A 55 -3.00 16.05 -21.78
CA GLY A 55 -2.76 16.77 -23.03
C GLY A 55 -4.03 17.21 -23.76
N ASP A 56 -3.80 17.98 -24.83
CA ASP A 56 -4.80 18.46 -25.78
C ASP A 56 -4.75 17.64 -27.08
N CYS A 57 -5.91 17.07 -27.43
CA CYS A 57 -6.10 16.22 -28.59
C CYS A 57 -5.75 16.89 -29.94
N GLU A 58 -5.77 18.23 -30.02
CA GLU A 58 -5.45 18.95 -31.26
C GLU A 58 -3.93 19.15 -31.45
N THR A 59 -3.16 19.29 -30.37
CA THR A 59 -1.72 19.60 -30.45
C THR A 59 -0.84 18.35 -30.66
N TYR A 60 -1.32 17.14 -30.28
CA TYR A 60 -0.52 15.89 -30.23
C TYR A 60 -1.10 14.69 -31.00
N TYR A 61 -1.87 14.93 -32.07
CA TYR A 61 -2.41 13.87 -32.94
C TYR A 61 -1.30 13.17 -33.77
N PRO A 62 -1.30 11.81 -33.93
CA PRO A 62 -2.34 10.84 -33.58
C PRO A 62 -2.04 10.04 -32.30
N THR A 63 -1.18 10.55 -31.41
CA THR A 63 -0.57 9.76 -30.32
C THR A 63 -1.13 10.01 -28.94
N GLU A 64 -2.34 10.56 -28.83
CA GLU A 64 -2.99 10.68 -27.51
C GLU A 64 -3.88 9.47 -27.20
N GLY A 65 -3.65 8.91 -26.01
CA GLY A 65 -4.37 7.75 -25.51
C GLY A 65 -5.79 8.09 -25.11
N THR A 66 -6.64 7.08 -25.02
CA THR A 66 -7.96 7.19 -24.40
C THR A 66 -7.80 7.56 -22.91
N PRO A 67 -8.59 8.51 -22.36
CA PRO A 67 -8.54 8.77 -20.93
C PRO A 67 -8.80 7.46 -20.16
N PRO A 68 -8.18 7.28 -18.99
CA PRO A 68 -8.44 6.10 -18.18
C PRO A 68 -9.94 5.99 -17.91
N ASN A 69 -10.44 4.76 -17.85
CA ASN A 69 -11.84 4.57 -17.47
C ASN A 69 -12.05 5.11 -16.03
N PRO A 70 -13.28 5.52 -15.66
CA PRO A 70 -13.52 6.15 -14.37
C PRO A 70 -13.01 5.36 -13.15
N ASN A 71 -13.02 4.03 -13.20
CA ASN A 71 -12.52 3.19 -12.09
C ASN A 71 -10.99 3.24 -11.97
N ASP A 72 -10.28 3.31 -13.10
CA ASP A 72 -8.82 3.43 -13.10
C ASP A 72 -8.41 4.81 -12.53
N ALA A 73 -9.15 5.85 -12.91
CA ALA A 73 -8.96 7.21 -12.40
C ALA A 73 -9.19 7.28 -10.89
N GLU A 74 -10.29 6.71 -10.39
CA GLU A 74 -10.59 6.62 -8.96
C GLU A 74 -9.46 5.88 -8.24
N PHE A 75 -9.08 4.68 -8.70
CA PHE A 75 -8.00 3.90 -8.10
C PHE A 75 -6.67 4.67 -8.02
N ILE A 76 -6.27 5.36 -9.09
CA ILE A 76 -5.03 6.15 -9.11
C ILE A 76 -5.11 7.33 -8.16
N SER A 77 -6.25 8.04 -8.11
CA SER A 77 -6.44 9.18 -7.21
C SER A 77 -6.40 8.78 -5.74
N SER A 78 -7.09 7.68 -5.37
CA SER A 78 -7.13 7.13 -4.01
C SER A 78 -5.81 6.50 -3.58
N ALA A 79 -4.97 6.05 -4.52
CA ALA A 79 -3.68 5.43 -4.21
C ALA A 79 -2.80 6.31 -3.31
N ARG A 80 -2.93 7.64 -3.41
CA ARG A 80 -2.15 8.55 -2.57
C ARG A 80 -2.49 8.43 -1.08
N GLU A 81 -3.73 8.08 -0.75
CA GLU A 81 -4.19 7.89 0.63
C GLU A 81 -4.11 6.42 1.05
N ASP A 82 -4.51 5.51 0.15
CA ASP A 82 -4.54 4.08 0.41
C ASP A 82 -3.15 3.51 0.69
N VAL A 83 -2.12 3.90 -0.09
CA VAL A 83 -0.76 3.35 0.10
C VAL A 83 -0.20 3.67 1.49
N PRO A 84 -0.23 4.92 1.99
CA PRO A 84 0.12 5.21 3.38
C PRO A 84 -0.68 4.43 4.42
N MET A 85 -2.01 4.32 4.25
CA MET A 85 -2.86 3.57 5.19
C MET A 85 -2.50 2.09 5.23
N LEU A 86 -2.27 1.47 4.07
CA LEU A 86 -1.86 0.07 3.96
C LEU A 86 -0.48 -0.15 4.58
N LEU A 87 0.48 0.76 4.38
CA LEU A 87 1.80 0.68 5.03
C LEU A 87 1.68 0.77 6.56
N ALA A 88 0.85 1.68 7.07
CA ALA A 88 0.61 1.80 8.51
C ALA A 88 -0.05 0.54 9.10
N GLU A 89 -0.95 -0.08 8.34
CA GLU A 89 -1.62 -1.32 8.75
C GLU A 89 -0.67 -2.52 8.75
N ILE A 90 0.23 -2.62 7.76
CA ILE A 90 1.30 -3.61 7.76
C ILE A 90 2.18 -3.45 9.01
N GLU A 91 2.62 -2.24 9.33
CA GLU A 91 3.42 -1.99 10.54
C GLU A 91 2.66 -2.36 11.82
N ARG A 92 1.35 -2.08 11.88
CA ARG A 92 0.50 -2.45 13.01
C ARG A 92 0.44 -3.96 13.19
N LEU A 93 0.21 -4.70 12.10
CA LEU A 93 0.16 -6.17 12.10
C LEU A 93 1.51 -6.79 12.45
N GLU A 94 2.61 -6.26 11.92
CA GLU A 94 3.96 -6.71 12.27
C GLU A 94 4.30 -6.51 13.75
N ARG A 95 3.89 -5.37 14.33
CA ARG A 95 4.02 -5.15 15.79
C ARG A 95 3.22 -6.17 16.60
N GLN A 96 1.98 -6.44 16.20
CA GLN A 96 1.14 -7.43 16.90
C GLN A 96 1.71 -8.84 16.80
N LEU A 97 2.18 -9.25 15.62
CA LEU A 97 2.82 -10.55 15.42
C LEU A 97 4.10 -10.67 16.25
N SER A 98 4.92 -9.63 16.27
CA SER A 98 6.13 -9.59 17.10
C SER A 98 5.81 -9.75 18.60
N GLN A 99 4.79 -9.06 19.09
CA GLN A 99 4.34 -9.18 20.47
C GLN A 99 3.81 -10.59 20.79
N ALA A 100 2.97 -11.15 19.91
CA ALA A 100 2.44 -12.51 20.08
C ALA A 100 3.57 -13.54 20.09
N ASN A 101 4.55 -13.40 19.21
CA ASN A 101 5.73 -14.29 19.17
C ASN A 101 6.59 -14.15 20.42
N GLY A 102 6.75 -12.95 20.97
CA GLY A 102 7.43 -12.74 22.25
C GLY A 102 6.75 -13.49 23.39
N LEU A 103 5.42 -13.36 23.52
CA LEU A 103 4.64 -14.07 24.54
C LEU A 103 4.70 -15.60 24.37
N LEU A 104 4.66 -16.09 23.13
CA LEU A 104 4.80 -17.51 22.84
C LEU A 104 6.20 -18.03 23.18
N SER A 105 7.25 -17.23 22.94
CA SER A 105 8.61 -17.56 23.33
C SER A 105 8.74 -17.64 24.85
N GLU A 106 8.24 -16.64 25.58
CA GLU A 106 8.25 -16.65 27.05
C GLU A 106 7.48 -17.85 27.62
N ALA A 107 6.34 -18.20 27.01
CA ALA A 107 5.59 -19.40 27.39
C ALA A 107 6.35 -20.69 27.09
N HIS A 108 7.08 -20.74 25.97
CA HIS A 108 7.92 -21.88 25.59
C HIS A 108 9.06 -22.08 26.59
N ASP A 109 9.78 -21.00 26.92
CA ASP A 109 10.87 -21.00 27.90
C ASP A 109 10.37 -21.45 29.28
N LEU A 110 9.20 -20.95 29.72
CA LEU A 110 8.61 -21.37 30.99
C LEU A 110 8.29 -22.87 31.00
N LEU A 111 7.72 -23.40 29.91
CA LEU A 111 7.39 -24.82 29.80
C LEU A 111 8.66 -25.70 29.74
N ASP A 112 9.74 -25.21 29.12
CA ASP A 112 11.07 -25.86 29.16
C ASP A 112 11.63 -25.90 30.58
N ASP A 113 11.60 -24.76 31.29
CA ASP A 113 12.09 -24.61 32.67
C ASP A 113 11.38 -25.55 33.66
N VAL A 114 10.09 -25.82 33.44
CA VAL A 114 9.32 -26.77 34.27
C VAL A 114 9.27 -28.19 33.68
N HIS A 115 10.07 -28.48 32.64
CA HIS A 115 10.18 -29.77 31.97
C HIS A 115 8.84 -30.34 31.47
N CYS A 116 7.95 -29.48 30.99
CA CYS A 116 6.63 -29.85 30.45
C CYS A 116 6.66 -30.27 28.98
N TYR A 117 7.69 -31.03 28.60
CA TYR A 117 7.97 -31.45 27.22
C TYR A 117 6.86 -32.29 26.60
N GLU A 118 6.21 -33.13 27.41
CA GLU A 118 5.18 -34.05 26.96
C GLU A 118 3.82 -33.38 26.72
N THR A 119 3.72 -32.06 26.96
CA THR A 119 2.48 -31.34 26.73
C THR A 119 2.29 -31.00 25.26
N GLU A 120 1.06 -31.20 24.75
CA GLU A 120 0.69 -30.79 23.39
C GLU A 120 0.99 -29.32 23.10
N THR A 121 0.93 -28.47 24.14
CA THR A 121 1.24 -27.04 24.05
C THR A 121 2.72 -26.78 23.80
N TYR A 122 3.61 -27.44 24.55
CA TYR A 122 5.06 -27.32 24.32
C TYR A 122 5.44 -27.77 22.91
N GLU A 123 4.92 -28.92 22.47
CA GLU A 123 5.17 -29.43 21.13
C GLU A 123 4.64 -28.49 20.03
N ALA A 124 3.43 -27.93 20.21
CA ALA A 124 2.83 -27.01 19.24
C ALA A 124 3.65 -25.73 19.08
N ILE A 125 4.11 -25.13 20.19
CA ILE A 125 4.93 -23.92 20.17
C ILE A 125 6.32 -24.22 19.59
N SER A 126 6.93 -25.35 19.96
CA SER A 126 8.20 -25.82 19.39
C SER A 126 8.11 -25.97 17.87
N ARG A 127 7.01 -26.59 17.40
CA ARG A 127 6.74 -26.77 15.96
C ARG A 127 6.55 -25.45 15.23
N TYR A 128 5.88 -24.49 15.87
CA TYR A 128 5.66 -23.16 15.31
C TYR A 128 6.99 -22.42 15.06
N PHE A 129 7.93 -22.46 16.01
CA PHE A 129 9.20 -21.74 15.90
C PHE A 129 10.25 -22.45 15.06
N ASN A 130 10.39 -23.76 15.23
CA ASN A 130 11.48 -24.53 14.59
C ASN A 130 11.10 -25.08 13.21
N GLY A 131 9.82 -24.96 12.83
CA GLY A 131 9.25 -25.73 11.74
C GLY A 131 9.07 -27.18 12.20
N GLY A 132 7.90 -27.77 11.92
CA GLY A 132 7.76 -29.20 12.11
C GLY A 132 8.61 -29.93 11.09
N ASP A 133 9.55 -30.75 11.54
CA ASP A 133 9.94 -31.93 10.76
C ASP A 133 8.68 -32.77 10.59
N GLY A 134 8.03 -32.64 9.45
CA GLY A 134 6.81 -33.33 9.07
C GLY A 134 6.68 -33.27 7.56
N GLU A 135 6.88 -34.43 6.95
CA GLU A 135 6.86 -34.81 5.52
C GLU A 135 5.92 -34.02 4.59
#